data_AF-A0AAW1PP88-F1
#
_entry.id   AF-A0AAW1PP88-F1
#
_cell.length_a   1.000
_cell.length_b   1.000
_cell.length_c   1.000
_cell.angle_alpha   90.00
_cell.angle_beta   90.00
_cell.angle_gamma   90.00
#
_symmetry.space_group_name_H-M   'P 1'
#
loop_
_entity.id
_entity.type
_entity.pdbx_description
1 polymer ?
#
loop_
_entity_poly.entity_id
_entity_poly.type
_entity_poly.pdbx_seq_one_letter_code
_entity_poly.pdbx_strand_id
1 'polypeptide(L)'
;MPGWFDLRGIEFGRVDPSRFDHQGIQESVDYVGSLIQQEVEAGIPANRIVVGGFSQGGHIAFKTLLAARRALAGCIALSTWLEPTFQAQVADEVKRVPVFIGHGSADPLVPAFLASTSQSTLQARGFSNVSMHVYPGLAHSSCAQEIDEARDFLLKVIPDKPPPTAAEVEQMSVKQLKEFLRSRHINTSTMLEKTELVARAKAECGSN
;
A
#
# COMPACT_ATOMS: atom_id res chain seq x y z
N MET A 1 -16.30 -12.30 19.89
CA MET A 1 -14.93 -11.89 19.50
C MET A 1 -15.01 -10.46 18.99
N PRO A 2 -14.05 -9.59 19.31
CA PRO A 2 -13.97 -8.27 18.68
C PRO A 2 -13.71 -8.42 17.18
N GLY A 3 -14.31 -7.57 16.36
CA GLY A 3 -14.17 -7.55 14.91
C GLY A 3 -14.45 -6.15 14.38
N TRP A 4 -13.94 -5.85 13.19
CA TRP A 4 -14.17 -4.58 12.50
C TRP A 4 -15.60 -4.48 11.94
N PHE A 5 -16.19 -5.61 11.56
CA PHE A 5 -17.56 -5.70 11.07
C PHE A 5 -18.10 -7.11 11.28
N ASP A 6 -19.40 -7.31 11.10
CA ASP A 6 -19.99 -8.64 11.20
C ASP A 6 -19.56 -9.51 10.00
N LEU A 7 -18.78 -10.55 10.30
CA LEU A 7 -18.15 -11.40 9.30
C LEU A 7 -19.15 -12.45 8.81
N ARG A 8 -19.88 -12.07 7.77
CA ARG A 8 -20.82 -12.93 7.04
C ARG A 8 -20.23 -13.23 5.66
N GLY A 9 -20.45 -14.44 5.14
CA GLY A 9 -20.03 -14.78 3.78
C GLY A 9 -18.57 -15.20 3.61
N ILE A 10 -17.81 -15.44 4.69
CA ILE A 10 -16.54 -16.19 4.62
C ILE A 10 -16.72 -17.48 5.40
N GLU A 11 -16.96 -18.57 4.68
CA GLU A 11 -17.19 -19.89 5.25
C GLU A 11 -16.40 -20.93 4.46
N PHE A 12 -15.50 -21.66 5.12
CA PHE A 12 -14.73 -22.77 4.52
C PHE A 12 -14.03 -22.42 3.20
N GLY A 13 -13.40 -21.24 3.14
CA GLY A 13 -12.71 -20.76 1.94
C GLY A 13 -13.61 -20.25 0.81
N ARG A 14 -14.93 -20.15 1.03
CA ARG A 14 -15.85 -19.45 0.12
C ARG A 14 -16.01 -18.01 0.58
N VAL A 15 -15.88 -17.08 -0.36
CA VAL A 15 -16.15 -15.65 -0.15
C VAL A 15 -17.41 -15.28 -0.94
N ASP A 16 -18.46 -14.87 -0.23
CA ASP A 16 -19.71 -14.35 -0.78
C ASP A 16 -19.88 -12.88 -0.37
N PRO A 17 -19.41 -11.95 -1.21
CA PRO A 17 -19.53 -10.52 -0.96
C PRO A 17 -20.96 -10.03 -0.72
N SER A 18 -21.98 -10.71 -1.25
CA SER A 18 -23.37 -10.28 -1.12
C SER A 18 -23.90 -10.37 0.31
N ARG A 19 -23.23 -11.16 1.15
CA ARG A 19 -23.59 -11.36 2.56
C ARG A 19 -22.82 -10.43 3.49
N PHE A 20 -21.87 -9.64 2.97
CA PHE A 20 -21.00 -8.81 3.79
C PHE A 20 -21.78 -7.72 4.52
N ASP A 21 -21.32 -7.41 5.73
CA ASP A 21 -21.81 -6.28 6.49
C ASP A 21 -21.28 -4.95 5.94
N HIS A 22 -21.88 -4.51 4.83
CA HIS A 22 -21.46 -3.28 4.15
C HIS A 22 -21.52 -2.05 5.05
N GLN A 23 -22.49 -2.00 5.98
CA GLN A 23 -22.60 -0.90 6.93
C GLN A 23 -21.43 -0.94 7.93
N GLY A 24 -21.20 -2.07 8.61
CA GLY A 24 -20.09 -2.17 9.56
C GLY A 24 -18.72 -2.00 8.90
N ILE A 25 -18.57 -2.44 7.64
CA ILE A 25 -17.39 -2.17 6.84
C ILE A 25 -17.20 -0.66 6.64
N GLN A 26 -18.26 0.06 6.23
CA GLN A 26 -18.17 1.51 6.03
C GLN A 26 -17.87 2.24 7.33
N GLU A 27 -18.52 1.88 8.43
CA GLU A 27 -18.25 2.44 9.76
C GLU A 27 -16.78 2.25 10.18
N SER A 28 -16.22 1.07 9.94
CA SER A 28 -14.79 0.81 10.17
C SER A 28 -13.86 1.63 9.28
N VAL A 29 -14.19 1.77 8.00
CA VAL A 29 -13.41 2.59 7.06
C VAL A 29 -13.44 4.06 7.48
N ASP A 30 -14.61 4.57 7.87
CA ASP A 30 -14.76 5.94 8.34
C ASP A 30 -14.00 6.17 9.65
N TYR A 31 -14.04 5.19 10.56
CA TYR A 31 -13.27 5.24 11.80
C TYR A 31 -11.75 5.30 11.54
N VAL A 32 -11.20 4.40 10.71
CA VAL A 32 -9.77 4.43 10.36
C VAL A 32 -9.42 5.70 9.61
N GLY A 33 -10.29 6.18 8.71
CA GLY A 33 -10.14 7.46 8.03
C GLY A 33 -10.07 8.65 9.00
N SER A 34 -10.85 8.61 10.08
CA SER A 34 -10.82 9.64 11.12
C SER A 34 -9.49 9.64 11.90
N LEU A 35 -8.91 8.47 12.17
CA LEU A 35 -7.60 8.36 12.82
C LEU A 35 -6.49 8.91 11.91
N ILE A 36 -6.53 8.57 10.61
CA ILE A 36 -5.59 9.14 9.63
C ILE A 36 -5.68 10.67 9.61
N GLN A 37 -6.90 11.21 9.62
CA GLN A 37 -7.12 12.66 9.64
C GLN A 37 -6.57 13.31 10.91
N GLN A 38 -6.74 12.68 12.08
CA GLN A 38 -6.18 13.15 13.35
C GLN A 38 -4.65 13.21 13.31
N GLU A 39 -3.98 12.18 12.77
CA GLU A 39 -2.51 12.19 12.63
C GLU A 39 -2.03 13.29 11.67
N VAL A 40 -2.78 13.54 10.60
CA VAL A 40 -2.51 14.66 9.68
C VAL A 40 -2.64 16.01 10.38
N GLU A 41 -3.68 16.19 11.19
CA GLU A 41 -3.88 17.40 11.99
C GLU A 41 -2.81 17.57 13.08
N ALA A 42 -2.26 16.46 13.60
CA ALA A 42 -1.12 16.44 14.51
C ALA A 42 0.22 16.73 13.82
N GLY A 43 0.24 16.90 12.50
CA GLY A 43 1.41 17.30 11.72
C GLY A 43 2.14 16.16 11.02
N ILE A 44 1.62 14.93 11.04
CA ILE A 44 2.17 13.81 10.25
C ILE A 44 1.56 13.86 8.85
N PRO A 45 2.31 14.23 7.80
CA PRO A 45 1.72 14.34 6.47
C PRO A 45 1.24 12.98 5.96
N ALA A 46 0.17 12.96 5.15
CA ALA A 46 -0.45 11.72 4.67
C ALA A 46 0.54 10.78 3.95
N ASN A 47 1.50 11.34 3.21
CA ASN A 47 2.58 10.61 2.55
C ASN A 47 3.64 10.02 3.52
N ARG A 48 3.41 10.07 4.83
CA ARG A 48 4.17 9.41 5.91
C ARG A 48 3.33 8.41 6.70
N ILE A 49 2.07 8.19 6.32
CA ILE A 49 1.15 7.26 6.99
C ILE A 49 1.02 6.00 6.14
N VAL A 50 1.25 4.83 6.74
CA VAL A 50 0.91 3.53 6.13
C VAL A 50 -0.31 2.97 6.85
N VAL A 51 -1.32 2.55 6.08
CA VAL A 51 -2.45 1.78 6.61
C VAL A 51 -2.16 0.29 6.38
N GLY A 52 -2.51 -0.56 7.34
CA GLY A 52 -2.33 -1.99 7.13
C GLY A 52 -3.04 -2.86 8.13
N GLY A 53 -3.13 -4.16 7.81
CA GLY A 53 -3.76 -5.12 8.70
C GLY A 53 -3.70 -6.56 8.21
N PHE A 54 -4.08 -7.46 9.11
CA PHE A 54 -4.16 -8.90 8.89
C PHE A 54 -5.62 -9.35 8.76
N SER A 55 -5.93 -10.27 7.86
CA SER A 55 -7.25 -10.86 7.68
C SER A 55 -8.33 -9.77 7.53
N GLN A 56 -9.35 -9.74 8.40
CA GLN A 56 -10.38 -8.69 8.39
C GLN A 56 -9.80 -7.27 8.46
N GLY A 57 -8.70 -7.06 9.19
CA GLY A 57 -8.03 -5.75 9.26
C GLY A 57 -7.38 -5.34 7.94
N GLY A 58 -6.83 -6.29 7.18
CA GLY A 58 -6.28 -6.04 5.85
C GLY A 58 -7.37 -5.64 4.84
N HIS A 59 -8.56 -6.19 5.02
CA HIS A 59 -9.74 -5.88 4.22
C HIS A 59 -10.18 -4.41 4.44
N ILE A 60 -10.20 -3.98 5.70
CA ILE A 60 -10.43 -2.57 6.06
C ILE A 60 -9.29 -1.67 5.56
N ALA A 61 -8.04 -2.12 5.62
CA ALA A 61 -6.90 -1.35 5.11
C ALA A 61 -7.02 -1.07 3.61
N PHE A 62 -7.39 -2.08 2.80
CA PHE A 62 -7.65 -1.87 1.37
C PHE A 62 -8.77 -0.87 1.11
N LYS A 63 -9.90 -1.00 1.81
CA LYS A 63 -11.03 -0.08 1.60
C LYS A 63 -10.72 1.33 2.08
N THR A 64 -9.97 1.47 3.16
CA THR A 64 -9.48 2.76 3.65
C THR A 64 -8.55 3.41 2.62
N LEU A 65 -7.61 2.64 2.04
CA LEU A 65 -6.77 3.14 0.95
C LEU A 65 -7.61 3.63 -0.23
N LEU A 66 -8.59 2.82 -0.68
CA LEU A 66 -9.42 3.16 -1.84
C LEU A 66 -10.36 4.34 -1.59
N ALA A 67 -10.73 4.61 -0.33
CA ALA A 67 -11.53 5.75 0.10
C ALA A 67 -10.68 7.00 0.44
N ALA A 68 -9.36 6.88 0.49
CA ALA A 68 -8.48 7.96 0.87
C ALA A 68 -8.60 9.15 -0.10
N ARG A 69 -8.61 10.37 0.45
CA ARG A 69 -8.64 11.61 -0.33
C ARG A 69 -7.26 12.14 -0.71
N ARG A 70 -6.21 11.58 -0.10
CA ARG A 70 -4.81 11.95 -0.30
C ARG A 70 -3.97 10.69 -0.41
N ALA A 71 -2.88 10.76 -1.17
CA ALA A 71 -1.94 9.64 -1.25
C ALA A 71 -1.31 9.37 0.12
N LEU A 72 -1.51 8.15 0.62
CA LEU A 72 -0.81 7.61 1.79
C LEU A 72 0.62 7.20 1.41
N ALA A 73 1.48 6.93 2.40
CA ALA A 73 2.82 6.40 2.13
C ALA A 73 2.78 4.98 1.54
N GLY A 74 1.83 4.16 1.99
CA GLY A 74 1.69 2.78 1.53
C GLY A 74 0.52 2.04 2.17
N CYS A 75 0.28 0.82 1.72
CA CYS A 75 -0.67 -0.11 2.30
C CYS A 75 -0.05 -1.50 2.50
N ILE A 76 -0.26 -2.12 3.67
CA ILE A 76 0.16 -3.50 3.96
C ILE A 76 -1.08 -4.37 4.22
N ALA A 77 -1.26 -5.41 3.42
CA ALA A 77 -2.41 -6.29 3.49
C ALA A 77 -1.96 -7.75 3.64
N LEU A 78 -2.18 -8.34 4.81
CA LEU A 78 -1.69 -9.68 5.13
C LEU A 78 -2.86 -10.67 5.25
N SER A 79 -2.74 -11.81 4.58
CA SER A 79 -3.71 -12.93 4.62
C SER A 79 -5.17 -12.46 4.51
N THR A 80 -5.46 -11.64 3.50
CA THR A 80 -6.72 -10.90 3.38
C THR A 80 -7.27 -10.91 1.95
N TRP A 81 -8.32 -10.14 1.67
CA TRP A 81 -9.02 -10.13 0.39
C TRP A 81 -9.59 -8.73 0.08
N LEU A 82 -9.80 -8.47 -1.21
CA LEU A 82 -10.52 -7.33 -1.76
C LEU A 82 -11.44 -7.81 -2.88
N GLU A 83 -12.73 -7.51 -2.78
CA GLU A 83 -13.71 -7.96 -3.77
C GLU A 83 -13.56 -7.17 -5.07
N PRO A 84 -13.60 -7.84 -6.24
CA PRO A 84 -13.68 -7.15 -7.53
C PRO A 84 -14.88 -6.21 -7.64
N THR A 85 -15.98 -6.54 -6.96
CA THR A 85 -17.25 -5.80 -6.99
C THR A 85 -17.23 -4.51 -6.16
N PHE A 86 -16.24 -4.32 -5.28
CA PHE A 86 -16.18 -3.12 -4.44
C PHE A 86 -15.96 -1.86 -5.29
N GLN A 87 -16.98 -0.98 -5.34
CA GLN A 87 -16.91 0.26 -6.11
C GLN A 87 -16.42 1.40 -5.22
N ALA A 88 -15.37 2.09 -5.66
CA ALA A 88 -14.89 3.32 -5.04
C ALA A 88 -14.33 4.24 -6.13
N GLN A 89 -14.62 5.54 -6.02
CA GLN A 89 -13.95 6.55 -6.84
C GLN A 89 -12.57 6.83 -6.21
N VAL A 90 -11.52 6.29 -6.83
CA VAL A 90 -10.15 6.41 -6.34
C VAL A 90 -9.49 7.63 -6.99
N ALA A 91 -8.98 8.55 -6.17
CA ALA A 91 -8.20 9.69 -6.65
C ALA A 91 -6.93 9.25 -7.40
N ASP A 92 -6.52 9.97 -8.44
CA ASP A 92 -5.37 9.56 -9.28
C ASP A 92 -4.05 9.50 -8.51
N GLU A 93 -3.89 10.33 -7.48
CA GLU A 93 -2.72 10.27 -6.61
C GLU A 93 -2.69 9.02 -5.73
N VAL A 94 -3.85 8.53 -5.29
CA VAL A 94 -3.98 7.33 -4.47
C VAL A 94 -3.58 6.08 -5.26
N LYS A 95 -3.81 6.07 -6.58
CA LYS A 95 -3.39 4.97 -7.47
C LYS A 95 -1.86 4.78 -7.53
N ARG A 96 -1.08 5.77 -7.11
CA ARG A 96 0.39 5.67 -7.03
C ARG A 96 0.90 5.11 -5.71
N VAL A 97 0.01 4.94 -4.71
CA VAL A 97 0.38 4.44 -3.39
C VAL A 97 0.88 2.99 -3.52
N PRO A 98 2.10 2.69 -3.02
CA PRO A 98 2.62 1.33 -2.97
C PRO A 98 1.75 0.42 -2.10
N VAL A 99 1.50 -0.80 -2.56
CA VAL A 99 0.73 -1.81 -1.83
C VAL A 99 1.55 -3.09 -1.70
N PHE A 100 1.70 -3.59 -0.48
CA PHE A 100 2.28 -4.88 -0.16
C PHE A 100 1.17 -5.86 0.22
N ILE A 101 1.14 -7.02 -0.45
CA ILE A 101 0.24 -8.13 -0.17
C ILE A 101 1.08 -9.34 0.25
N GLY A 102 0.89 -9.82 1.48
CA GLY A 102 1.50 -11.05 2.00
C GLY A 102 0.43 -12.12 2.24
N HIS A 103 0.67 -13.37 1.83
CA HIS A 103 -0.34 -14.42 1.99
C HIS A 103 0.26 -15.82 2.15
N GLY A 104 -0.31 -16.63 3.04
CA GLY A 104 0.08 -18.03 3.19
C GLY A 104 -0.49 -18.95 2.10
N SER A 105 0.34 -19.80 1.49
CA SER A 105 -0.13 -20.70 0.42
C SER A 105 -1.06 -21.82 0.90
N ALA A 106 -1.06 -22.10 2.20
CA ALA A 106 -1.84 -23.16 2.86
C ALA A 106 -2.93 -22.58 3.78
N ASP A 107 -3.32 -21.32 3.57
CA ASP A 107 -4.37 -20.64 4.35
C ASP A 107 -5.74 -21.30 4.11
N PRO A 108 -6.34 -21.93 5.15
CA PRO A 108 -7.62 -22.60 5.02
C PRO A 108 -8.83 -21.66 5.18
N LEU A 109 -8.61 -20.43 5.65
CA LEU A 109 -9.67 -19.47 5.97
C LEU A 109 -9.85 -18.45 4.85
N VAL A 110 -8.73 -17.91 4.36
CA VAL A 110 -8.69 -16.98 3.23
C VAL A 110 -7.81 -17.61 2.16
N PRO A 111 -8.36 -18.35 1.20
CA PRO A 111 -7.56 -19.06 0.21
C PRO A 111 -6.65 -18.13 -0.59
N ALA A 112 -5.42 -18.59 -0.86
CA ALA A 112 -4.37 -17.79 -1.48
C ALA A 112 -4.74 -17.15 -2.84
N PHE A 113 -5.69 -17.74 -3.59
CA PHE A 113 -6.16 -17.13 -4.85
C PHE A 113 -6.79 -15.74 -4.64
N LEU A 114 -7.32 -15.47 -3.45
CA LEU A 114 -7.89 -14.16 -3.09
C LEU A 114 -6.82 -13.07 -3.04
N ALA A 115 -5.57 -13.39 -2.71
CA ALA A 115 -4.46 -12.45 -2.82
C ALA A 115 -4.27 -12.02 -4.28
N SER A 116 -4.25 -12.99 -5.21
CA SER A 116 -4.16 -12.72 -6.65
C SER A 116 -5.36 -11.92 -7.16
N THR A 117 -6.58 -12.27 -6.71
CA THR A 117 -7.79 -11.50 -7.02
C THR A 117 -7.68 -10.06 -6.53
N SER A 118 -7.17 -9.84 -5.32
CA SER A 118 -6.97 -8.51 -4.74
C SER A 118 -5.95 -7.70 -5.54
N GLN A 119 -4.81 -8.31 -5.90
CA GLN A 119 -3.80 -7.68 -6.74
C GLN A 119 -4.37 -7.27 -8.10
N SER A 120 -5.04 -8.18 -8.81
CA SER A 120 -5.67 -7.87 -10.10
C SER A 120 -6.75 -6.80 -9.98
N THR A 121 -7.50 -6.81 -8.89
CA THR A 121 -8.55 -5.82 -8.58
C THR A 121 -7.96 -4.41 -8.40
N LEU A 122 -6.83 -4.28 -7.72
CA LEU A 122 -6.10 -3.01 -7.58
C LEU A 122 -5.49 -2.57 -8.93
N GLN A 123 -4.83 -3.48 -9.64
CA GLN A 123 -4.24 -3.19 -10.95
C GLN A 123 -5.28 -2.73 -11.98
N ALA A 124 -6.44 -3.37 -12.02
CA ALA A 124 -7.57 -2.95 -12.87
C ALA A 124 -8.12 -1.56 -12.53
N ARG A 125 -7.87 -1.06 -11.31
CA ARG A 125 -8.21 0.31 -10.88
C ARG A 125 -7.09 1.33 -11.10
N GLY A 126 -5.99 0.91 -11.76
CA GLY A 126 -4.87 1.77 -12.12
C GLY A 126 -3.74 1.82 -11.09
N PHE A 127 -3.76 0.96 -10.05
CA PHE A 127 -2.61 0.85 -9.15
C PHE A 127 -1.44 0.20 -9.87
N SER A 128 -0.36 0.96 -10.03
CA SER A 128 0.84 0.51 -10.75
C SER A 128 1.90 -0.15 -9.87
N ASN A 129 1.80 0.00 -8.54
CA ASN A 129 2.79 -0.46 -7.59
C ASN A 129 2.18 -1.39 -6.53
N VAL A 130 1.89 -2.63 -6.93
CA VAL A 130 1.31 -3.66 -6.06
C VAL A 130 2.22 -4.88 -6.06
N SER A 131 2.94 -5.11 -4.96
CA SER A 131 3.77 -6.32 -4.76
C SER A 131 2.98 -7.38 -4.01
N MET A 132 3.04 -8.62 -4.48
CA MET A 132 2.38 -9.77 -3.85
C MET A 132 3.41 -10.86 -3.57
N HIS A 133 3.37 -11.37 -2.34
CA HIS A 133 4.28 -12.37 -1.80
C HIS A 133 3.44 -13.53 -1.25
N VAL A 134 3.72 -14.74 -1.71
CA VAL A 134 3.03 -15.96 -1.25
C VAL A 134 4.03 -16.86 -0.54
N TYR A 135 3.76 -17.17 0.72
CA TYR A 135 4.66 -17.93 1.59
C TYR A 135 4.28 -19.42 1.60
N PRO A 136 5.13 -20.32 1.08
CA PRO A 136 4.81 -21.75 0.97
C PRO A 136 4.55 -22.41 2.32
N GLY A 137 3.45 -23.15 2.43
CA GLY A 137 3.10 -23.93 3.63
C GLY A 137 2.59 -23.10 4.82
N LEU A 138 2.61 -21.77 4.72
CA LEU A 138 2.04 -20.89 5.75
C LEU A 138 0.51 -20.96 5.69
N ALA A 139 -0.12 -21.21 6.84
CA ALA A 139 -1.57 -21.20 7.01
C ALA A 139 -2.09 -19.76 7.24
N HIS A 140 -3.23 -19.61 7.92
CA HIS A 140 -3.76 -18.29 8.31
C HIS A 140 -2.97 -17.70 9.50
N SER A 141 -1.72 -17.31 9.26
CA SER A 141 -0.78 -16.79 10.25
C SER A 141 0.27 -15.92 9.54
N SER A 142 1.18 -15.31 10.30
CA SER A 142 2.42 -14.72 9.77
C SER A 142 3.63 -15.65 9.93
N CYS A 143 4.72 -15.32 9.24
CA CYS A 143 6.04 -15.93 9.41
C CYS A 143 7.15 -14.85 9.47
N ALA A 144 8.36 -15.22 9.91
CA ALA A 144 9.48 -14.27 10.03
C ALA A 144 9.82 -13.59 8.69
N GLN A 145 9.81 -14.35 7.59
CA GLN A 145 10.07 -13.81 6.26
C GLN A 145 9.04 -12.75 5.86
N GLU A 146 7.74 -12.99 6.12
CA GLU A 146 6.69 -12.01 5.83
C GLU A 146 6.90 -10.71 6.61
N ILE A 147 7.27 -10.82 7.89
CA ILE A 147 7.53 -9.65 8.75
C ILE A 147 8.78 -8.89 8.28
N ASP A 148 9.85 -9.58 7.89
CA ASP A 148 11.06 -8.95 7.36
C ASP A 148 10.78 -8.21 6.04
N GLU A 149 10.03 -8.82 5.13
CA GLU A 149 9.66 -8.19 3.85
C GLU A 149 8.70 -7.00 4.05
N ALA A 150 7.76 -7.10 4.99
CA ALA A 150 6.89 -5.99 5.37
C ALA A 150 7.67 -4.84 6.03
N ARG A 151 8.68 -5.13 6.88
CA ARG A 151 9.61 -4.14 7.42
C ARG A 151 10.37 -3.44 6.30
N ASP A 152 10.93 -4.19 5.36
CA ASP A 152 11.71 -3.63 4.27
C ASP A 152 10.84 -2.75 3.35
N PHE A 153 9.58 -3.14 3.15
CA PHE A 153 8.57 -2.29 2.51
C PHE A 153 8.36 -0.98 3.28
N LEU A 154 8.15 -1.03 4.61
CA LEU A 154 7.97 0.17 5.45
C LEU A 154 9.16 1.12 5.35
N LEU A 155 10.38 0.61 5.49
CA LEU A 155 11.61 1.41 5.39
C LEU A 155 11.76 2.08 4.00
N LYS A 156 11.25 1.43 2.96
CA LYS A 156 11.24 1.99 1.61
C LYS A 156 10.20 3.11 1.44
N VAL A 157 9.00 2.95 2.00
CA VAL A 157 7.90 3.92 1.81
C VAL A 157 7.89 5.06 2.84
N ILE A 158 8.50 4.85 4.00
CA ILE A 158 8.70 5.85 5.06
C ILE A 158 10.21 5.90 5.39
N PRO A 159 11.06 6.43 4.48
CA PRO A 159 12.50 6.54 4.75
C PRO A 159 12.77 7.58 5.85
N ASP A 160 13.83 7.40 6.65
CA ASP A 160 14.18 8.34 7.75
C ASP A 160 14.32 9.79 7.29
N LYS A 161 14.81 9.98 6.06
CA LYS A 161 14.82 11.28 5.38
C LYS A 161 13.78 11.26 4.27
N PRO A 162 12.84 12.23 4.24
CA PRO A 162 11.92 12.32 3.13
C PRO A 162 12.68 12.48 1.81
N PRO A 163 12.09 12.06 0.68
CA PRO A 163 12.63 12.42 -0.63
C PRO A 163 12.87 13.94 -0.72
N PRO A 164 13.96 14.39 -1.36
CA PRO A 164 14.17 15.80 -1.62
C PRO A 164 13.00 16.32 -2.47
N THR A 165 12.56 17.54 -2.16
CA THR A 165 11.60 18.31 -2.95
C THR A 165 12.20 18.67 -4.31
N ALA A 166 11.35 19.06 -5.27
CA ALA A 166 11.80 19.52 -6.58
C ALA A 166 12.79 20.71 -6.48
N ALA A 167 12.62 21.57 -5.47
CA ALA A 167 13.50 22.70 -5.20
C ALA A 167 14.85 22.24 -4.62
N GLU A 168 14.86 21.27 -3.69
CA GLU A 168 16.10 20.70 -3.17
C GLU A 168 16.88 19.96 -4.27
N VAL A 169 16.18 19.26 -5.17
CA VAL A 169 16.80 18.57 -6.32
C VAL A 169 17.55 19.54 -7.24
N GLU A 170 17.05 20.76 -7.46
CA GLU A 170 17.78 21.76 -8.26
C GLU A 170 19.14 22.11 -7.66
N GLN A 171 19.22 22.12 -6.32
CA GLN A 171 20.43 22.49 -5.59
C GLN A 171 21.40 21.32 -5.38
N MET A 172 20.98 20.07 -5.63
CA MET A 172 21.83 18.89 -5.45
C MET A 172 23.05 18.88 -6.40
N SER A 173 24.17 18.38 -5.90
CA SER A 173 25.35 18.08 -6.72
C SER A 173 25.10 16.88 -7.64
N VAL A 174 25.92 16.72 -8.70
CA VAL A 174 25.85 15.56 -9.61
C VAL A 174 25.98 14.23 -8.86
N LYS A 175 26.84 14.19 -7.82
CA LYS A 175 27.00 13.00 -6.97
C LYS A 175 25.70 12.66 -6.24
N GLN A 176 25.09 13.65 -5.57
CA GLN A 176 23.84 13.48 -4.84
C GLN A 176 22.69 13.07 -5.78
N LEU A 177 22.60 13.66 -6.98
CA LEU A 177 21.59 13.30 -7.98
C LEU A 177 21.75 11.84 -8.45
N LYS A 178 22.98 11.39 -8.71
CA LYS A 178 23.25 10.00 -9.11
C LYS A 178 22.96 9.01 -7.99
N GLU A 179 23.32 9.34 -6.74
CA GLU A 179 22.98 8.51 -5.58
C GLU A 179 21.46 8.39 -5.39
N PHE A 180 20.73 9.50 -5.50
CA PHE A 180 19.27 9.57 -5.40
C PHE A 180 18.54 8.77 -6.49
N LEU A 181 19.01 8.85 -7.74
CA LEU A 181 18.44 8.08 -8.86
C LEU A 181 18.76 6.59 -8.74
N ARG A 182 19.96 6.23 -8.30
CA ARG A 182 20.35 4.83 -8.06
C ARG A 182 19.56 4.19 -6.92
N SER A 183 19.24 4.95 -5.87
CA SER A 183 18.38 4.45 -4.79
C SER A 183 16.97 4.11 -5.25
N ARG A 184 16.57 4.53 -6.46
CA ARG A 184 15.32 4.19 -7.15
C ARG A 184 15.52 3.22 -8.32
N HIS A 185 16.69 2.58 -8.39
CA HIS A 185 17.06 1.64 -9.46
C HIS A 185 17.06 2.27 -10.87
N ILE A 186 17.27 3.58 -10.97
CA ILE A 186 17.40 4.27 -12.25
C ILE A 186 18.86 4.25 -12.68
N ASN A 187 19.12 3.75 -13.88
CA ASN A 187 20.46 3.77 -14.47
C ASN A 187 20.81 5.20 -14.92
N THR A 188 21.94 5.71 -14.44
CA THR A 188 22.44 7.06 -14.75
C THR A 188 23.68 7.04 -15.66
N SER A 189 24.06 5.88 -16.24
CA SER A 189 25.30 5.75 -17.04
C SER A 189 25.24 6.55 -18.33
N THR A 190 24.05 6.76 -18.87
CA THR A 190 23.81 7.53 -20.10
C THR A 190 23.59 9.03 -19.83
N MET A 191 23.41 9.43 -18.57
CA MET A 191 23.13 10.81 -18.17
C MET A 191 24.44 11.57 -17.92
N LEU A 192 24.88 12.33 -18.92
CA LEU A 192 26.16 13.04 -18.91
C LEU A 192 26.04 14.44 -18.31
N GLU A 193 24.90 15.10 -18.53
CA GLU A 193 24.66 16.47 -18.09
C GLU A 193 23.93 16.56 -16.75
N LYS A 194 24.28 17.55 -15.93
CA LYS A 194 23.58 17.79 -14.64
C LYS A 194 22.09 18.08 -14.88
N THR A 195 21.75 18.80 -15.94
CA THR A 195 20.36 19.16 -16.28
C THR A 195 19.49 17.94 -16.54
N GLU A 196 20.03 16.91 -17.19
CA GLU A 196 19.34 15.63 -17.44
C GLU A 196 19.09 14.87 -16.13
N LEU A 197 20.09 14.83 -15.25
CA LEU A 197 19.96 14.25 -13.91
C LEU A 197 18.92 14.98 -13.06
N VAL A 198 18.89 16.32 -13.09
CA VAL A 198 17.89 17.13 -12.38
C VAL A 198 16.49 16.87 -12.92
N ALA A 199 16.31 16.87 -14.25
CA ALA A 199 15.02 16.61 -14.88
C ALA A 199 14.48 15.23 -14.50
N ARG A 200 15.34 14.20 -14.55
CA ARG A 200 14.96 12.84 -14.12
C ARG A 200 14.66 12.78 -12.62
N ALA A 201 15.49 13.37 -11.78
CA ALA A 201 15.29 13.35 -10.33
C ALA A 201 14.01 14.07 -9.90
N LYS A 202 13.64 15.17 -10.55
CA LYS A 202 12.36 15.86 -10.32
C LYS A 202 11.14 15.00 -10.63
N ALA A 203 11.21 14.17 -11.67
CA ALA A 203 10.14 13.22 -12.00
C ALA A 203 9.96 12.11 -10.93
N GLU A 204 10.93 11.97 -10.03
CA GLU A 204 11.01 10.93 -9.00
C GLU A 204 10.87 11.51 -7.57
N CYS A 205 10.62 12.81 -7.46
CA CYS A 205 10.26 13.47 -6.22
C CYS A 205 8.80 13.14 -5.86
N GLY A 206 8.50 13.07 -4.55
CA GLY A 206 7.12 13.02 -4.10
C GLY A 206 6.38 14.27 -4.58
N SER A 207 5.14 14.12 -5.05
CA SER A 207 4.27 15.26 -5.35
C SER A 207 4.14 16.10 -4.06
N ASN A 208 4.43 17.41 -4.15
CA ASN A 208 4.16 18.37 -3.07
C ASN A 208 2.69 18.32 -2.64
#